data_AF-A0A7K3QNM1-F1
#
_entry.id   AF-A0A7K3QNM1-F1
#
_cell.length_a   1.000
_cell.length_b   1.000
_cell.length_c   1.000
_cell.angle_alpha   90.00
_cell.angle_beta   90.00
_cell.angle_gamma   90.00
#
_symmetry.space_group_name_H-M   'P 1'
#
loop_
_entity.id
_entity.type
_entity.pdbx_description
1 polymer ?
#
loop_
_entity_poly.entity_id
_entity_poly.type
_entity_poly.pdbx_seq_one_letter_code
_entity_poly.pdbx_strand_id
1 'polypeptide(L)'
;TVGAVRAVLAEGGAPEALAAQVAAALGDGAEDALRADPWQLLRVAGVRPEQTDGFARALLGAECRPDDERRGRALTVWLLEQAALAGHTALDLPALIEALGKRAVPDPDEAVQSALAEGDALVFQDALEEPGAQPAAAGTDEADEEDEEEVPVRVLAGLERYALAEESLADALARLVNAVPKETEEPWEAAVAALSRGAADLARQAAGHGLVLHTGGEAARAEPAALL
;
A
#
# COMPACT_ATOMS: atom_id res chain seq x y z
N THR A 1 5.05 -26.49 -10.87
CA THR A 1 5.12 -27.27 -9.62
C THR A 1 6.43 -26.94 -8.89
N VAL A 2 6.56 -27.23 -7.58
CA VAL A 2 7.78 -26.93 -6.80
C VAL A 2 9.04 -27.58 -7.41
N GLY A 3 8.93 -28.78 -7.98
CA GLY A 3 10.05 -29.48 -8.63
C GLY A 3 10.54 -28.77 -9.90
N ALA A 4 9.62 -28.25 -10.70
CA ALA A 4 9.92 -27.45 -11.89
C ALA A 4 10.64 -26.14 -11.52
N VAL A 5 10.10 -25.40 -10.53
CA VAL A 5 10.72 -24.18 -10.01
C VAL A 5 12.14 -24.44 -9.51
N ARG A 6 12.33 -25.53 -8.75
CA ARG A 6 13.66 -25.96 -8.28
C ARG A 6 14.66 -26.15 -9.42
N ALA A 7 14.23 -26.74 -10.53
CA ALA A 7 15.10 -26.94 -11.70
C ALA A 7 15.55 -25.61 -12.31
N VAL A 8 14.65 -24.62 -12.44
CA VAL A 8 15.01 -23.28 -12.94
C VAL A 8 15.99 -22.58 -12.00
N LEU A 9 15.75 -22.68 -10.69
CA LEU A 9 16.64 -22.09 -9.69
C LEU A 9 18.04 -22.68 -9.79
N ALA A 10 18.14 -24.01 -9.91
CA ALA A 10 19.42 -24.68 -10.09
C ALA A 10 20.13 -24.27 -11.40
N GLU A 11 19.38 -24.17 -12.50
CA GLU A 11 19.88 -23.71 -13.81
C GLU A 11 20.46 -22.29 -13.73
N GLY A 12 19.75 -21.37 -13.06
CA GLY A 12 20.21 -19.99 -12.86
C GLY A 12 21.16 -19.80 -11.67
N GLY A 13 21.60 -20.87 -11.01
CA GLY A 13 22.54 -20.80 -9.87
C GLY A 13 21.95 -20.20 -8.59
N ALA A 14 20.63 -20.11 -8.47
CA ALA A 14 19.93 -19.67 -7.27
C ALA A 14 19.70 -20.83 -6.27
N PRO A 15 19.58 -20.55 -4.95
CA PRO A 15 19.37 -21.59 -3.96
C PRO A 15 18.05 -22.35 -4.17
N GLU A 16 18.15 -23.65 -4.42
CA GLU A 16 16.99 -24.55 -4.60
C GLU A 16 16.02 -24.57 -3.40
N ALA A 17 16.51 -24.24 -2.20
CA ALA A 17 15.69 -24.14 -0.99
C ALA A 17 14.56 -23.11 -1.11
N LEU A 18 14.70 -22.11 -1.99
CA LEU A 18 13.69 -21.10 -2.26
C LEU A 18 12.50 -21.63 -3.07
N ALA A 19 12.58 -22.82 -3.66
CA ALA A 19 11.60 -23.31 -4.63
C ALA A 19 10.14 -23.30 -4.12
N ALA A 20 9.92 -23.65 -2.84
CA ALA A 20 8.59 -23.62 -2.25
C ALA A 20 8.07 -22.18 -2.04
N GLN A 21 8.95 -21.28 -1.60
CA GLN A 21 8.62 -19.87 -1.39
C GLN A 21 8.34 -19.16 -2.73
N VAL A 22 9.16 -19.43 -3.74
CA VAL A 22 8.97 -18.94 -5.11
C VAL A 22 7.65 -19.42 -5.68
N ALA A 23 7.35 -20.73 -5.56
CA ALA A 23 6.08 -21.27 -6.03
C ALA A 23 4.87 -20.64 -5.30
N ALA A 24 5.01 -20.35 -4.01
CA ALA A 24 3.96 -19.66 -3.25
C ALA A 24 3.80 -18.18 -3.65
N ALA A 25 4.90 -17.49 -3.97
CA ALA A 25 4.89 -16.07 -4.33
C ALA A 25 4.40 -15.82 -5.77
N LEU A 26 4.80 -16.67 -6.72
CA LEU A 26 4.48 -16.50 -8.15
C LEU A 26 3.26 -17.32 -8.59
N GLY A 27 2.80 -18.26 -7.76
CA GLY A 27 1.62 -19.08 -8.05
C GLY A 27 1.85 -20.14 -9.13
N ASP A 28 0.75 -20.52 -9.79
CA ASP A 28 0.78 -21.48 -10.89
C ASP A 28 1.51 -20.88 -12.10
N GLY A 29 2.39 -21.68 -12.72
CA GLY A 29 3.24 -21.18 -13.82
C GLY A 29 4.50 -20.44 -13.38
N ALA A 30 4.86 -20.47 -12.08
CA ALA A 30 6.09 -19.85 -11.56
C ALA A 30 7.38 -20.22 -12.34
N GLU A 31 7.44 -21.43 -12.91
CA GLU A 31 8.53 -21.86 -13.79
C GLU A 31 8.62 -20.98 -15.05
N ASP A 32 7.51 -20.88 -15.77
CA ASP A 32 7.43 -20.15 -17.03
C ASP A 32 7.63 -18.66 -16.79
N ALA A 33 7.07 -18.14 -15.69
CA ALA A 33 7.26 -16.76 -15.26
C ALA A 33 8.75 -16.43 -15.04
N LEU A 34 9.51 -17.28 -14.33
CA LEU A 34 10.95 -17.05 -14.11
C LEU A 34 11.79 -17.16 -15.38
N ARG A 35 11.38 -17.99 -16.35
CA ARG A 35 12.09 -18.07 -17.64
C ARG A 35 11.79 -16.87 -18.54
N ALA A 36 10.55 -16.40 -18.53
CA ALA A 36 10.14 -15.20 -19.27
C ALA A 36 10.72 -13.93 -18.63
N ASP A 37 10.79 -13.86 -17.31
CA ASP A 37 11.31 -12.73 -16.56
C ASP A 37 12.05 -13.21 -15.30
N PRO A 38 13.38 -13.40 -15.39
CA PRO A 38 14.19 -13.84 -14.25
C PRO A 38 14.13 -12.89 -13.05
N TRP A 39 13.78 -11.61 -13.26
CA TRP A 39 13.70 -10.63 -12.16
C TRP A 39 12.45 -10.79 -11.29
N GLN A 40 11.48 -11.61 -11.70
CA GLN A 40 10.34 -12.01 -10.84
C GLN A 40 10.79 -12.70 -9.55
N LEU A 41 12.02 -13.24 -9.50
CA LEU A 41 12.61 -13.76 -8.28
C LEU A 41 12.70 -12.71 -7.15
N LEU A 42 12.72 -11.40 -7.48
CA LEU A 42 12.70 -10.33 -6.47
C LEU A 42 11.40 -10.23 -5.67
N ARG A 43 10.28 -10.80 -6.15
CA ARG A 43 9.03 -10.86 -5.37
C ARG A 43 9.13 -11.77 -4.14
N VAL A 44 10.20 -12.56 -4.03
CA VAL A 44 10.42 -13.49 -2.94
C VAL A 44 11.10 -12.77 -1.77
N ALA A 45 10.41 -12.71 -0.64
CA ALA A 45 10.93 -12.07 0.57
C ALA A 45 12.32 -12.60 0.97
N GLY A 46 13.26 -11.67 1.15
CA GLY A 46 14.65 -11.96 1.51
C GLY A 46 15.62 -12.06 0.33
N VAL A 47 15.12 -12.16 -0.92
CA VAL A 47 15.96 -12.09 -2.12
C VAL A 47 16.44 -10.65 -2.35
N ARG A 48 17.71 -10.50 -2.72
CA ARG A 48 18.36 -9.21 -2.99
C ARG A 48 18.57 -8.97 -4.49
N PRO A 49 18.56 -7.70 -4.94
CA PRO A 49 18.85 -7.32 -6.34
C PRO A 49 20.07 -8.01 -6.94
N GLU A 50 21.17 -8.10 -6.19
CA GLU A 50 22.43 -8.65 -6.68
C GLU A 50 22.33 -10.16 -6.96
N GLN A 51 21.53 -10.88 -6.15
CA GLN A 51 21.28 -12.30 -6.34
C GLN A 51 20.43 -12.52 -7.59
N THR A 52 19.40 -11.71 -7.78
CA THR A 52 18.53 -11.80 -8.94
C THR A 52 19.23 -11.38 -10.23
N ASP A 53 20.09 -10.36 -10.20
CA ASP A 53 20.95 -9.99 -11.33
C ASP A 53 21.93 -11.13 -11.69
N GLY A 54 22.44 -11.86 -10.70
CA GLY A 54 23.21 -13.09 -10.92
C GLY A 54 22.41 -14.19 -11.59
N PHE A 55 21.19 -14.43 -11.11
CA PHE A 55 20.25 -15.40 -11.66
C PHE A 55 19.86 -15.08 -13.11
N ALA A 56 19.52 -13.82 -13.39
CA ALA A 56 19.19 -13.34 -14.74
C ALA A 56 20.35 -13.52 -15.71
N ARG A 57 21.58 -13.17 -15.30
CA ARG A 57 22.79 -13.39 -16.12
C ARG A 57 23.02 -14.87 -16.42
N ALA A 58 22.76 -15.76 -15.46
CA ALA A 58 22.93 -17.20 -15.65
C ALA A 58 21.90 -17.77 -16.65
N LEU A 59 20.64 -17.32 -16.60
CA LEU A 59 19.58 -17.79 -17.50
C LEU A 59 19.62 -17.17 -18.90
N LEU A 60 19.83 -15.86 -18.99
CA LEU A 60 19.75 -15.11 -20.25
C LEU A 60 21.10 -15.02 -20.97
N GLY A 61 22.21 -15.24 -20.26
CA GLY A 61 23.55 -15.13 -20.82
C GLY A 61 23.81 -13.77 -21.46
N ALA A 62 24.11 -13.77 -22.77
CA ALA A 62 24.41 -12.55 -23.54
C ALA A 62 23.18 -11.64 -23.74
N GLU A 63 21.97 -12.16 -23.56
CA GLU A 63 20.73 -11.37 -23.65
C GLU A 63 20.47 -10.57 -22.36
N CYS A 64 21.17 -10.88 -21.25
CA CYS A 64 21.08 -10.10 -20.03
C CYS A 64 21.78 -8.74 -20.21
N ARG A 65 20.99 -7.68 -20.38
CA ARG A 65 21.52 -6.32 -20.53
C ARG A 65 21.23 -5.45 -19.30
N PRO A 66 22.08 -4.45 -18.99
CA PRO A 66 21.82 -3.52 -17.87
C PRO A 66 20.57 -2.65 -18.06
N ASP A 67 20.17 -2.39 -19.31
CA ASP A 67 19.02 -1.61 -19.75
C ASP A 67 17.75 -2.46 -19.95
N ASP A 68 17.72 -3.70 -19.48
CA ASP A 68 16.54 -4.56 -19.56
C ASP A 68 15.38 -3.98 -18.73
N GLU A 69 14.27 -3.65 -19.38
CA GLU A 69 13.09 -3.05 -18.77
C GLU A 69 12.52 -3.92 -17.63
N ARG A 70 12.64 -5.25 -17.75
CA ARG A 70 12.18 -6.19 -16.71
C ARG A 70 12.93 -5.97 -15.40
N ARG A 71 14.24 -5.66 -15.47
CA ARG A 71 15.06 -5.34 -14.31
C ARG A 71 14.60 -4.04 -13.64
N GLY A 72 14.40 -2.99 -14.43
CA GLY A 72 13.94 -1.69 -13.94
C GLY A 72 12.62 -1.81 -13.20
N ARG A 73 11.61 -2.44 -13.84
CA ARG A 73 10.30 -2.69 -13.25
C ARG A 73 10.38 -3.48 -11.95
N ALA A 74 11.13 -4.59 -11.93
CA ALA A 74 11.26 -5.41 -10.74
C ALA A 74 11.94 -4.66 -9.58
N LEU A 75 12.89 -3.78 -9.86
CA LEU A 75 13.50 -2.91 -8.85
C LEU A 75 12.53 -1.85 -8.31
N THR A 76 11.67 -1.28 -9.17
CA THR A 76 10.61 -0.36 -8.73
C THR A 76 9.70 -1.04 -7.72
N VAL A 77 9.19 -2.23 -8.04
CA VAL A 77 8.32 -3.01 -7.14
C VAL A 77 9.06 -3.35 -5.85
N TRP A 78 10.30 -3.87 -5.96
CA TRP A 78 11.11 -4.23 -4.79
C TRP A 78 11.34 -3.05 -3.83
N LEU A 79 11.55 -1.84 -4.35
CA LEU A 79 11.71 -0.63 -3.52
C LEU A 79 10.45 -0.28 -2.74
N LEU A 80 9.29 -0.35 -3.40
CA LEU A 80 8.01 -0.13 -2.75
C LEU A 80 7.74 -1.23 -1.70
N GLU A 81 8.17 -2.47 -1.94
CA GLU A 81 8.09 -3.53 -0.94
C GLU A 81 9.00 -3.29 0.25
N GLN A 82 10.22 -2.76 0.04
CA GLN A 82 11.09 -2.37 1.15
C GLN A 82 10.48 -1.22 1.96
N ALA A 83 9.83 -0.27 1.30
CA ALA A 83 9.12 0.82 1.96
C ALA A 83 7.95 0.30 2.81
N ALA A 84 7.18 -0.67 2.30
CA ALA A 84 6.12 -1.34 3.05
C ALA A 84 6.62 -2.06 4.29
N LEU A 85 7.78 -2.72 4.23
CA LEU A 85 8.41 -3.31 5.41
C LEU A 85 8.82 -2.28 6.47
N ALA A 86 9.04 -1.02 6.06
CA ALA A 86 9.30 0.11 6.95
C ALA A 86 8.03 0.84 7.41
N GLY A 87 6.85 0.38 6.99
CA GLY A 87 5.54 0.95 7.37
C GLY A 87 4.98 1.98 6.41
N HIS A 88 5.57 2.16 5.22
CA HIS A 88 5.05 3.06 4.19
C HIS A 88 4.11 2.32 3.22
N THR A 89 2.92 2.86 2.95
CA THR A 89 2.04 2.39 1.87
C THR A 89 2.39 3.00 0.51
N ALA A 90 3.11 4.12 0.53
CA ALA A 90 3.42 4.99 -0.59
C ALA A 90 4.83 5.59 -0.48
N LEU A 91 5.45 5.91 -1.62
CA LEU A 91 6.66 6.74 -1.70
C LEU A 91 6.42 7.97 -2.56
N ASP A 92 7.09 9.06 -2.22
CA ASP A 92 7.23 10.23 -3.08
C ASP A 92 7.92 9.85 -4.40
N LEU A 93 7.32 10.24 -5.54
CA LEU A 93 7.79 9.81 -6.85
C LEU A 93 9.24 10.25 -7.14
N PRO A 94 9.62 11.53 -6.90
CA PRO A 94 11.03 11.95 -6.95
C PRO A 94 11.97 11.10 -6.09
N ALA A 95 11.58 10.74 -4.87
CA ALA A 95 12.40 9.91 -3.98
C ALA A 95 12.55 8.46 -4.52
N LEU A 96 11.51 7.91 -5.14
CA LEU A 96 11.56 6.60 -5.80
C LEU A 96 12.50 6.61 -7.01
N ILE A 97 12.39 7.63 -7.86
CA ILE A 97 13.27 7.86 -9.03
C ILE A 97 14.73 7.96 -8.58
N GLU A 98 15.02 8.75 -7.55
CA GLU A 98 16.37 8.88 -6.99
C GLU A 98 16.90 7.53 -6.46
N ALA A 99 16.05 6.77 -5.77
CA ALA A 99 16.40 5.46 -5.24
C ALA A 99 16.70 4.41 -6.32
N LEU A 100 16.01 4.47 -7.46
CA LEU A 100 16.28 3.66 -8.65
C LEU A 100 17.60 4.07 -9.32
N GLY A 101 17.85 5.38 -9.47
CA GLY A 101 19.11 5.90 -10.01
C GLY A 101 20.33 5.45 -9.19
N LYS A 102 20.22 5.47 -7.85
CA LYS A 102 21.26 4.93 -6.94
C LYS A 102 21.55 3.44 -7.12
N ARG A 103 20.67 2.70 -7.79
CA ARG A 103 20.79 1.25 -8.08
C ARG A 103 21.15 0.96 -9.53
N ALA A 104 21.66 1.97 -10.24
CA ALA A 104 22.10 1.89 -11.62
C ALA A 104 20.98 1.42 -12.57
N VAL A 105 19.75 1.88 -12.35
CA VAL A 105 18.69 1.81 -13.36
C VAL A 105 18.96 2.92 -14.38
N PRO A 106 19.19 2.62 -15.68
CA PRO A 106 19.57 3.63 -16.66
C PRO A 106 18.52 4.72 -16.88
N ASP A 107 17.24 4.34 -16.90
CA ASP A 107 16.10 5.24 -17.01
C ASP A 107 15.10 4.96 -15.86
N PRO A 108 15.26 5.63 -14.71
CA PRO A 108 14.40 5.45 -13.55
C PRO A 108 12.93 5.82 -13.82
N ASP A 109 12.68 6.86 -14.60
CA ASP A 109 11.34 7.33 -14.93
C ASP A 109 10.61 6.27 -15.76
N GLU A 110 11.22 5.77 -16.83
CA GLU A 110 10.67 4.70 -17.67
C GLU A 110 10.42 3.41 -16.86
N ALA A 111 11.31 3.09 -15.91
CA ALA A 111 11.15 1.94 -15.03
C ALA A 111 9.94 2.06 -14.09
N VAL A 112 9.63 3.28 -13.62
CA VAL A 112 8.39 3.54 -12.87
C VAL A 112 7.19 3.44 -13.80
N GLN A 113 7.21 4.11 -14.96
CA GLN A 113 6.09 4.07 -15.91
C GLN A 113 5.76 2.64 -16.35
N SER A 114 6.78 1.81 -16.59
CA SER A 114 6.62 0.40 -16.91
C SER A 114 5.95 -0.38 -15.78
N ALA A 115 6.26 -0.10 -14.51
CA ALA A 115 5.61 -0.73 -13.36
C ALA A 115 4.13 -0.31 -13.24
N LEU A 116 3.82 0.94 -13.58
CA LEU A 116 2.43 1.44 -13.61
C LEU A 116 1.64 0.80 -14.75
N ALA A 117 2.25 0.70 -15.93
CA ALA A 117 1.61 0.10 -17.11
C ALA A 117 1.29 -1.39 -16.92
N GLU A 118 2.14 -2.13 -16.23
CA GLU A 118 1.90 -3.53 -15.85
C GLU A 118 0.95 -3.69 -14.65
N GLY A 119 0.55 -2.59 -14.01
CA GLY A 119 -0.36 -2.59 -12.86
C GLY A 119 0.29 -3.01 -11.54
N ASP A 120 1.61 -3.17 -11.48
CA ASP A 120 2.31 -3.55 -10.26
C ASP A 120 2.34 -2.40 -9.21
N ALA A 121 2.21 -1.16 -9.67
CA ALA A 121 2.12 0.04 -8.85
C ALA A 121 1.02 0.97 -9.36
N LEU A 122 0.54 1.84 -8.46
CA LEU A 122 -0.41 2.91 -8.78
C LEU A 122 0.18 4.27 -8.39
N VAL A 123 -0.20 5.31 -9.13
CA VAL A 123 0.14 6.71 -8.84
C VAL A 123 -1.08 7.44 -8.30
N PHE A 124 -0.84 8.29 -7.31
CA PHE A 124 -1.85 9.14 -6.70
C PHE A 124 -1.28 10.54 -6.50
N GLN A 125 -2.19 11.50 -6.46
CA GLN A 125 -1.92 12.91 -6.31
C GLN A 125 -2.46 13.33 -4.95
N ASP A 126 -1.55 13.78 -4.09
CA ASP A 126 -1.84 14.25 -2.75
C ASP A 126 -1.72 15.77 -2.74
N ALA A 127 -2.85 16.47 -2.66
CA ALA A 127 -2.88 17.92 -2.60
C ALA A 127 -2.27 18.37 -1.27
N LEU A 128 -1.19 19.14 -1.32
CA LEU A 128 -0.56 19.64 -0.11
C LEU A 128 -1.41 20.80 0.41
N GLU A 129 -2.20 20.54 1.46
CA GLU A 129 -2.86 21.60 2.21
C GLU A 129 -1.80 22.50 2.84
N GLU A 130 -1.92 23.83 2.66
CA GLU A 130 -1.08 24.76 3.38
C GLU A 130 -1.30 24.61 4.90
N PRO A 131 -0.25 24.60 5.73
CA PRO A 131 -0.39 24.49 7.17
C PRO A 131 -1.23 25.64 7.74
N GLY A 132 -2.50 25.38 8.07
CA GLY A 132 -3.46 26.36 8.59
C GLY A 132 -4.72 26.56 7.76
N ALA A 133 -4.81 25.93 6.57
CA ALA A 133 -6.06 25.87 5.83
C ALA A 133 -7.08 24.97 6.56
N GLN A 134 -8.29 25.46 6.78
CA GLN A 134 -9.39 24.62 7.25
C GLN A 134 -9.84 23.70 6.12
N PRO A 135 -10.13 22.41 6.38
CA PRO A 135 -10.63 21.52 5.34
C PRO A 135 -11.91 22.13 4.78
N ALA A 136 -11.91 22.42 3.48
CA ALA A 136 -13.08 22.94 2.79
C ALA A 136 -14.19 21.89 2.93
N ALA A 137 -15.22 22.21 3.72
CA ALA A 137 -16.42 21.41 3.75
C ALA A 137 -16.96 21.35 2.32
N ALA A 138 -17.05 20.15 1.75
CA ALA A 138 -17.64 19.93 0.44
C ALA A 138 -19.11 20.38 0.49
N GLY A 139 -19.37 21.61 0.06
CA GLY A 139 -20.68 22.23 0.17
C GLY A 139 -20.70 23.65 -0.38
N THR A 140 -20.99 23.74 -1.67
CA THR A 140 -21.63 24.85 -2.39
C THR A 140 -21.15 26.27 -2.07
N ASP A 141 -20.42 26.88 -3.00
CA ASP A 141 -20.79 28.21 -3.51
C ASP A 141 -20.11 28.47 -4.87
N GLU A 142 -20.95 28.79 -5.86
CA GLU A 142 -20.55 29.36 -7.14
C GLU A 142 -20.10 30.82 -6.90
N ALA A 143 -18.80 31.10 -6.84
CA ALA A 143 -18.27 32.46 -6.96
C ALA A 143 -16.78 32.49 -7.34
N ASP A 144 -16.50 33.16 -8.46
CA ASP A 144 -15.25 33.80 -8.91
C ASP A 144 -14.08 32.91 -9.42
N GLU A 145 -14.09 32.68 -10.75
CA GLU A 145 -13.01 32.10 -11.57
C GLU A 145 -11.89 33.13 -11.88
N GLU A 146 -11.31 33.82 -10.90
CA GLU A 146 -10.08 34.62 -11.11
C GLU A 146 -9.15 34.46 -9.89
N ASP A 147 -8.03 33.73 -10.10
CA ASP A 147 -6.98 33.31 -9.14
C ASP A 147 -7.27 32.02 -8.34
N GLU A 148 -7.55 30.91 -9.02
CA GLU A 148 -7.26 29.58 -8.46
C GLU A 148 -5.73 29.41 -8.36
N GLU A 149 -5.15 29.77 -7.22
CA GLU A 149 -3.77 29.39 -6.90
C GLU A 149 -3.64 27.87 -7.03
N GLU A 150 -2.83 27.39 -8.00
CA GLU A 150 -2.59 25.96 -8.20
C GLU A 150 -2.03 25.36 -6.90
N VAL A 151 -2.87 24.62 -6.17
CA VAL A 151 -2.48 23.93 -4.94
C VAL A 151 -1.34 22.97 -5.28
N PRO A 152 -0.17 23.07 -4.63
CA PRO A 152 0.95 22.19 -4.94
C PRO A 152 0.58 20.74 -4.65
N VAL A 153 0.76 19.87 -5.65
CA VAL A 153 0.43 18.44 -5.55
C VAL A 153 1.71 17.64 -5.38
N ARG A 154 1.72 16.75 -4.38
CA ARG A 154 2.73 15.71 -4.25
C ARG A 154 2.28 14.47 -5.03
N VAL A 155 3.15 13.97 -5.90
CA VAL A 155 2.90 12.72 -6.64
C VAL A 155 3.52 11.57 -5.88
N LEU A 156 2.69 10.59 -5.56
CA LEU A 156 3.08 9.41 -4.79
C LEU A 156 2.89 8.15 -5.64
N ALA A 157 3.72 7.14 -5.42
CA ALA A 157 3.61 5.82 -6.01
C ALA A 157 3.53 4.75 -4.90
N GLY A 158 2.60 3.82 -5.05
CA GLY A 158 2.33 2.76 -4.07
C GLY A 158 2.11 1.42 -4.76
N LEU A 159 2.32 0.32 -4.03
CA LEU A 159 1.99 -1.01 -4.56
C LEU A 159 0.49 -1.13 -4.73
N GLU A 160 0.05 -1.69 -5.85
CA GLU A 160 -1.37 -1.84 -6.19
C GLU A 160 -2.18 -2.45 -5.03
N ARG A 161 -1.69 -3.55 -4.45
CA ARG A 161 -2.35 -4.24 -3.32
C ARG A 161 -2.61 -3.36 -2.10
N TYR A 162 -1.71 -2.41 -1.81
CA TYR A 162 -1.85 -1.51 -0.67
C TYR A 162 -2.69 -0.31 -1.03
N ALA A 163 -2.50 0.26 -2.22
CA ALA A 163 -3.32 1.37 -2.70
C ALA A 163 -4.81 0.98 -2.79
N LEU A 164 -5.14 -0.19 -3.35
CA LEU A 164 -6.52 -0.69 -3.39
C LEU A 164 -7.09 -0.99 -1.99
N ALA A 165 -6.26 -1.52 -1.09
CA ALA A 165 -6.69 -1.79 0.28
C ALA A 165 -6.95 -0.49 1.06
N GLU A 166 -6.13 0.53 0.85
CA GLU A 166 -6.25 1.85 1.48
C GLU A 166 -7.49 2.58 0.97
N GLU A 167 -7.72 2.60 -0.34
CA GLU A 167 -8.94 3.16 -0.94
C GLU A 167 -10.19 2.43 -0.42
N SER A 168 -10.18 1.10 -0.44
CA SER A 168 -11.30 0.31 0.08
C SER A 168 -11.56 0.56 1.57
N LEU A 169 -10.50 0.82 2.37
CA LEU A 169 -10.62 1.15 3.78
C LEU A 169 -11.22 2.55 3.96
N ALA A 170 -10.73 3.54 3.23
CA ALA A 170 -11.24 4.91 3.26
C ALA A 170 -12.73 4.94 2.89
N ASP A 171 -13.11 4.26 1.81
CA ASP A 171 -14.50 4.11 1.38
C ASP A 171 -15.39 3.48 2.45
N ALA A 172 -14.92 2.38 3.06
CA ALA A 172 -15.67 1.70 4.10
C ALA A 172 -15.84 2.58 5.36
N LEU A 173 -14.79 3.30 5.76
CA LEU A 173 -14.83 4.25 6.88
C LEU A 173 -15.79 5.40 6.60
N ALA A 174 -15.75 5.98 5.40
CA ALA A 174 -16.68 7.03 4.99
C ALA A 174 -18.14 6.55 5.06
N ARG A 175 -18.42 5.31 4.64
CA ARG A 175 -19.76 4.71 4.78
C ARG A 175 -20.17 4.53 6.24
N LEU A 176 -19.27 4.06 7.11
CA LEU A 176 -19.56 3.91 8.55
C LEU A 176 -19.83 5.26 9.23
N VAL A 177 -19.03 6.28 8.94
CA VAL A 177 -19.22 7.63 9.49
C VAL A 177 -20.57 8.21 9.10
N ASN A 178 -21.01 7.97 7.85
CA ASN A 178 -22.29 8.48 7.34
C ASN A 178 -23.50 7.58 7.65
N ALA A 179 -23.30 6.40 8.27
CA ALA A 179 -24.36 5.47 8.62
C ALA A 179 -25.04 5.82 9.96
N VAL A 180 -25.56 7.04 10.08
CA VAL A 180 -26.23 7.51 11.33
C VAL A 180 -27.49 6.68 11.62
N PRO A 181 -27.65 6.12 12.85
CA PRO A 181 -28.84 5.38 13.24
C PRO A 181 -30.09 6.28 13.22
N LYS A 182 -31.12 5.90 12.46
CA LYS A 182 -32.33 6.73 12.27
C LYS A 182 -33.37 6.62 13.40
N GLU A 183 -33.23 5.69 14.34
CA GLU A 183 -34.18 5.47 15.44
C GLU A 183 -33.45 5.01 16.72
N THR A 184 -33.04 5.90 17.64
CA THR A 184 -32.40 5.46 18.91
C THR A 184 -32.50 6.41 20.13
N GLU A 185 -33.38 7.41 20.16
CA GLU A 185 -33.36 8.34 21.31
C GLU A 185 -33.87 7.71 22.63
N GLU A 186 -35.05 7.08 22.65
CA GLU A 186 -35.62 6.52 23.90
C GLU A 186 -34.84 5.33 24.53
N PRO A 187 -34.28 4.36 23.78
CA PRO A 187 -33.62 3.19 24.37
C PRO A 187 -32.31 3.51 25.09
N TRP A 188 -31.65 4.60 24.74
CA TRP A 188 -30.27 4.86 25.14
C TRP A 188 -30.14 5.71 26.40
N GLU A 189 -31.05 6.68 26.61
CA GLU A 189 -31.01 7.56 27.79
C GLU A 189 -31.09 6.80 29.11
N ALA A 190 -31.93 5.76 29.17
CA ALA A 190 -32.06 4.89 30.34
C ALA A 190 -30.79 4.06 30.61
N ALA A 191 -30.13 3.58 29.55
CA ALA A 191 -28.88 2.84 29.66
C ALA A 191 -27.72 3.74 30.13
N VAL A 192 -27.63 4.96 29.59
CA VAL A 192 -26.60 5.96 29.95
C VAL A 192 -26.66 6.35 31.43
N ALA A 193 -27.86 6.46 32.01
CA ALA A 193 -28.05 6.90 33.39
C ALA A 193 -27.43 5.95 34.45
N ALA A 194 -27.21 4.69 34.11
CA ALA A 194 -26.64 3.68 35.01
C ALA A 194 -25.10 3.57 34.92
N LEU A 195 -24.47 4.29 33.99
CA LEU A 195 -23.05 4.13 33.66
C LEU A 195 -22.14 5.12 34.41
N SER A 196 -20.86 4.75 34.56
CA SER A 196 -19.82 5.68 34.99
C SER A 196 -19.66 6.80 33.96
N ARG A 197 -19.09 7.95 34.34
CA ARG A 197 -18.98 9.12 33.44
C ARG A 197 -18.36 8.76 32.07
N GLY A 198 -17.23 8.05 32.06
CA GLY A 198 -16.56 7.66 30.80
C GLY A 198 -17.40 6.71 29.95
N ALA A 199 -18.03 5.71 30.56
CA ALA A 199 -18.93 4.79 29.86
C ALA A 199 -20.20 5.48 29.35
N ALA A 200 -20.75 6.43 30.11
CA ALA A 200 -21.89 7.25 29.72
C ALA A 200 -21.56 8.18 28.54
N ASP A 201 -20.37 8.76 28.52
CA ASP A 201 -19.90 9.60 27.41
C ASP A 201 -19.68 8.77 26.14
N LEU A 202 -18.99 7.62 26.25
CA LEU A 202 -18.82 6.67 25.15
C LEU A 202 -20.18 6.20 24.62
N ALA A 203 -21.12 5.91 25.53
CA ALA A 203 -22.44 5.49 25.15
C ALA A 203 -23.10 6.56 24.28
N ARG A 204 -23.19 7.82 24.74
CA ARG A 204 -23.84 8.90 23.97
C ARG A 204 -23.22 9.07 22.57
N GLN A 205 -21.91 8.89 22.44
CA GLN A 205 -21.25 8.93 21.13
C GLN A 205 -21.71 7.77 20.23
N ALA A 206 -21.78 6.55 20.77
CA ALA A 206 -22.19 5.36 20.03
C ALA A 206 -23.67 5.41 19.60
N ALA A 207 -24.53 6.13 20.31
CA ALA A 207 -25.91 6.34 19.88
C ALA A 207 -26.03 7.29 18.68
N GLY A 208 -25.15 8.29 18.58
CA GLY A 208 -25.23 9.31 17.53
C GLY A 208 -24.39 9.04 16.28
N HIS A 209 -23.44 8.10 16.32
CA HIS A 209 -22.44 7.92 15.27
C HIS A 209 -22.27 6.45 14.89
N GLY A 210 -22.11 6.17 13.59
CA GLY A 210 -21.85 4.81 13.09
C GLY A 210 -20.42 4.31 13.31
N LEU A 211 -19.49 5.19 13.71
CA LEU A 211 -18.12 4.85 14.08
C LEU A 211 -17.67 5.72 15.25
N VAL A 212 -17.14 5.09 16.30
CA VAL A 212 -16.58 5.77 17.48
C VAL A 212 -15.21 5.20 17.81
N LEU A 213 -14.21 6.07 17.96
CA LEU A 213 -12.89 5.69 18.45
C LEU A 213 -12.81 5.96 19.95
N HIS A 214 -12.46 4.92 20.72
CA HIS A 214 -12.17 5.01 22.15
C HIS A 214 -10.69 4.70 22.38
N THR A 215 -9.98 5.60 23.06
CA THR A 215 -8.55 5.44 23.34
C THR A 215 -8.29 5.65 24.82
N GLY A 216 -7.34 4.89 25.37
CA GLY A 216 -6.96 4.97 26.78
C GLY A 216 -6.04 3.83 27.20
N GLY A 217 -5.49 3.94 28.42
CA GLY A 217 -4.69 2.88 29.03
C GLY A 217 -5.54 1.72 29.57
N GLU A 218 -4.91 0.78 30.28
CA GLU A 218 -5.57 -0.44 30.80
C GLU A 218 -6.88 -0.15 31.57
N ALA A 219 -6.90 0.88 32.40
CA ALA A 219 -8.08 1.26 33.19
C ALA A 219 -9.29 1.68 32.32
N ALA A 220 -9.04 2.23 31.13
CA ALA A 220 -10.10 2.70 30.24
C ALA A 220 -10.89 1.55 29.60
N ARG A 221 -10.38 0.31 29.65
CA ARG A 221 -11.10 -0.88 29.14
C ARG A 221 -12.41 -1.17 29.86
N ALA A 222 -12.57 -0.67 31.09
CA ALA A 222 -13.82 -0.80 31.84
C ALA A 222 -14.99 -0.03 31.19
N GLU A 223 -14.71 1.00 30.40
CA GLU A 223 -15.71 1.86 29.77
C GLU A 223 -16.46 1.17 28.62
N PRO A 224 -15.80 0.62 27.57
CA PRO A 224 -16.50 -0.15 26.54
C PRO A 224 -17.10 -1.45 27.08
N ALA A 225 -16.47 -2.09 28.08
CA ALA A 225 -17.00 -3.31 28.70
C ALA A 225 -18.34 -3.08 29.41
N ALA A 226 -18.61 -1.86 29.88
CA ALA A 226 -19.88 -1.51 30.52
C ALA A 226 -21.06 -1.35 29.53
N LEU A 227 -20.80 -1.45 28.21
CA LEU A 227 -21.82 -1.36 27.16
C LEU A 227 -22.33 -2.73 26.67
N LEU A 228 -21.73 -3.84 27.14
CA LEU A 228 -22.09 -5.22 26.80
C LEU A 228 -23.03 -5.83 27.86
#